data_AF-A0A2U1S4F9-F1
#
_entry.id   AF-A0A2U1S4F9-F1
#
_cell.length_a   1.000
_cell.length_b   1.000
_cell.length_c   1.000
_cell.angle_alpha   90.00
_cell.angle_beta   90.00
_cell.angle_gamma   90.00
#
_symmetry.space_group_name_H-M   'P 1'
#
loop_
_entity.id
_entity.type
_entity.pdbx_description
1 polymer ?
#
loop_
_entity_poly.entity_id
_entity_poly.type
_entity_poly.pdbx_seq_one_letter_code
_entity_poly.pdbx_strand_id
1 'polypeptide(L)'
;MTIASYNDLKTSVSDFIHRSDNSTAVVDQIMLGEKRIQRELRTADMETAYTGTIASGVIAVPTDFLEWRAVYINDSVAYRLEPKT
;
A
#
# COMPACT_ATOMS: atom_id res chain seq x y z
N MET A 1 -10.62 -6.99 24.48
CA MET A 1 -9.14 -6.90 24.43
C MET A 1 -8.81 -5.63 23.68
N THR A 2 -8.18 -4.63 24.32
CA THR A 2 -7.83 -3.36 23.68
C THR A 2 -6.33 -3.33 23.44
N ILE A 3 -5.91 -3.54 22.19
CA ILE A 3 -4.52 -3.37 21.80
C ILE A 3 -4.32 -1.86 21.59
N ALA A 4 -3.56 -1.21 22.46
CA ALA A 4 -3.30 0.23 22.40
C ALA A 4 -1.88 0.56 21.95
N SER A 5 -0.94 -0.38 22.10
CA SER A 5 0.46 -0.22 21.71
C SER A 5 1.00 -1.45 20.97
N TYR A 6 2.12 -1.27 20.28
CA TYR A 6 2.86 -2.37 19.66
C TYR A 6 3.33 -3.42 20.69
N ASN A 7 3.61 -3.00 21.92
CA ASN A 7 3.98 -3.94 22.97
C ASN A 7 2.81 -4.81 23.41
N ASP A 8 1.60 -4.24 23.48
CA ASP A 8 0.38 -5.00 23.78
C ASP A 8 0.07 -6.01 22.68
N LEU A 9 0.32 -5.66 21.41
CA LEU A 9 0.18 -6.56 20.28
C LEU A 9 1.13 -7.76 20.39
N LYS A 10 2.42 -7.53 20.68
CA LYS A 10 3.40 -8.61 20.86
C LYS A 10 2.98 -9.56 21.99
N THR A 11 2.57 -9.02 23.13
CA THR A 11 2.11 -9.81 24.28
C THR A 11 0.88 -10.63 23.90
N SER A 12 -0.12 -10.01 23.27
CA SER A 12 -1.35 -10.70 22.86
C SER A 12 -1.09 -11.84 21.88
N VAL A 13 -0.15 -11.67 20.93
CA VAL A 13 0.23 -12.74 19.99
C VAL A 13 0.96 -13.87 20.71
N SER A 14 1.87 -13.53 21.63
CA SER A 14 2.62 -14.49 22.46
C SER A 14 1.68 -15.34 23.32
N ASP A 15 0.65 -14.71 23.90
CA ASP A 15 -0.40 -15.38 24.66
C ASP A 15 -1.26 -16.28 23.77
N PHE A 16 -1.64 -15.82 22.57
CA PHE A 16 -2.43 -16.60 21.60
C PHE A 16 -1.74 -17.91 21.18
N ILE A 17 -0.42 -17.87 20.98
CA ILE A 17 0.38 -19.07 20.64
C ILE A 17 0.82 -19.86 21.87
N HIS A 18 0.44 -19.43 23.08
CA HIS A 18 0.81 -20.00 24.38
C HIS A 18 2.33 -20.18 24.57
N ARG A 19 3.14 -19.26 24.04
CA ARG A 19 4.61 -19.32 24.13
C ARG A 19 5.22 -17.94 24.34
N SER A 20 5.94 -17.79 25.45
CA SER A 20 6.60 -16.55 25.87
C SER A 20 8.09 -16.46 25.50
N ASP A 21 8.69 -17.56 25.00
CA ASP A 21 10.11 -17.65 24.65
C ASP A 21 10.43 -17.16 23.22
N ASN A 22 9.41 -16.87 22.41
CA ASN A 22 9.53 -16.56 20.98
C ASN A 22 9.54 -15.06 20.65
N SER A 23 10.06 -14.21 21.53
CA SER A 23 9.99 -12.74 21.37
C SER A 23 10.53 -12.22 20.02
N THR A 24 11.58 -12.83 19.48
CA THR A 24 12.14 -12.50 18.16
C THR A 24 11.22 -12.97 17.02
N ALA A 25 10.75 -14.22 17.07
CA ALA A 25 9.87 -14.77 16.05
C ALA A 25 8.50 -14.07 15.99
N VAL A 26 7.98 -13.57 17.12
CA VAL A 26 6.72 -12.80 17.15
C VAL A 26 6.86 -11.48 16.39
N VAL A 27 8.01 -10.80 16.50
CA VAL A 27 8.27 -9.57 15.72
C VAL A 27 8.27 -9.88 14.23
N ASP A 28 8.94 -10.96 13.83
CA ASP A 28 9.00 -11.39 12.42
C ASP A 28 7.61 -11.78 11.87
N GLN A 29 6.80 -12.47 12.67
CA GLN A 29 5.43 -12.86 12.30
C GLN A 29 4.52 -11.64 12.09
N ILE A 30 4.61 -10.64 12.98
CA ILE A 30 3.85 -9.39 12.83
C ILE A 30 4.29 -8.67 11.54
N MET A 31 5.59 -8.54 11.31
CA MET A 31 6.11 -7.92 10.08
C MET A 31 5.65 -8.65 8.81
N LEU A 32 5.64 -9.99 8.82
CA LEU A 32 5.17 -10.76 7.67
C LEU A 32 3.66 -10.58 7.43
N GLY A 33 2.88 -10.52 8.51
CA GLY A 33 1.45 -10.23 8.47
C GLY A 33 1.17 -8.84 7.89
N GLU A 34 1.86 -7.82 8.37
CA GLU A 34 1.76 -6.45 7.86
C GLU A 34 2.11 -6.38 6.37
N LYS A 35 3.23 -6.99 5.95
CA LYS A 35 3.63 -7.03 4.53
C LYS A 35 2.59 -7.70 3.64
N ARG A 36 1.96 -8.77 4.13
CA ARG A 36 0.89 -9.46 3.39
C ARG A 36 -0.33 -8.56 3.24
N ILE A 37 -0.78 -7.96 4.34
CA ILE A 37 -1.94 -7.05 4.33
C ILE A 37 -1.68 -5.87 3.38
N GLN A 38 -0.50 -5.27 3.43
CA GLN A 38 -0.12 -4.16 2.55
C GLN A 38 -0.10 -4.52 1.07
N ARG A 39 0.12 -5.79 0.71
CA ARG A 39 0.09 -6.25 -0.68
C ARG A 39 -1.33 -6.49 -1.20
N GLU A 40 -2.26 -6.85 -0.31
CA GLU A 40 -3.64 -7.15 -0.67
C GLU A 40 -4.55 -5.92 -0.57
N LEU A 41 -4.32 -5.04 0.40
CA LEU A 41 -5.15 -3.87 0.67
C LEU A 41 -4.71 -2.68 -0.18
N ARG A 42 -5.64 -2.14 -0.98
CA ARG A 42 -5.49 -0.83 -1.63
C ARG A 42 -6.08 0.24 -0.72
N THR A 43 -5.24 1.15 -0.22
CA THR A 43 -5.67 2.27 0.65
C THR A 43 -5.61 3.61 -0.07
N ALA A 44 -6.34 4.60 0.45
CA ALA A 44 -6.31 5.97 -0.08
C ALA A 44 -4.91 6.61 0.05
N ASP A 45 -4.12 6.20 1.04
CA ASP A 45 -2.75 6.70 1.25
C ASP A 45 -1.78 6.25 0.14
N MET A 46 -2.14 5.24 -0.66
CA MET A 46 -1.38 4.82 -1.85
C MET A 46 -1.64 5.72 -3.06
N GLU A 47 -2.59 6.65 -2.99
CA GLU A 47 -2.95 7.53 -4.10
C GLU A 47 -1.96 8.69 -4.21
N THR A 48 -1.09 8.62 -5.21
CA THR A 48 -0.16 9.70 -5.53
C THR A 48 -0.60 10.40 -6.81
N ALA A 49 -0.71 11.73 -6.76
CA ALA A 49 -0.97 12.54 -7.93
C ALA A 49 0.36 12.79 -8.67
N TYR A 50 0.44 12.35 -9.93
CA TYR A 50 1.58 12.60 -10.80
C TYR A 50 1.15 13.45 -12.00
N THR A 51 1.91 14.49 -12.30
CA THR A 51 1.71 15.35 -13.47
C THR A 51 2.99 15.42 -14.30
N GLY A 52 2.84 15.42 -15.62
CA GLY A 52 3.98 15.54 -16.52
C GLY A 52 3.54 15.76 -17.97
N THR A 53 4.50 16.13 -18.81
CA THR A 53 4.27 16.43 -20.24
C THR A 53 4.58 15.20 -21.09
N ILE A 54 3.69 14.86 -22.01
CA ILE A 54 3.89 13.79 -22.99
C ILE A 54 4.69 14.35 -24.17
N ALA A 55 5.97 13.96 -24.30
CA ALA A 55 6.86 14.49 -25.34
C ALA A 55 6.96 13.59 -26.59
N SER A 56 6.59 12.31 -26.52
CA SER A 56 6.74 11.36 -27.64
C SER A 56 5.64 10.29 -27.65
N GLY A 57 4.42 10.65 -27.24
CA GLY A 57 3.29 9.72 -27.12
C GLY A 57 3.36 8.78 -25.91
N VAL A 58 4.41 8.87 -25.10
CA VAL A 58 4.59 8.12 -23.85
C VAL A 58 5.04 9.06 -22.72
N ILE A 59 4.76 8.66 -21.49
CA ILE A 59 5.19 9.36 -20.26
C ILE A 59 5.86 8.36 -19.32
N ALA A 60 6.94 8.79 -18.67
CA ALA A 60 7.58 8.00 -17.62
C ALA A 60 6.64 7.96 -16.41
N VAL A 61 6.32 6.75 -15.98
CA VAL A 61 5.44 6.48 -14.85
C VAL A 61 6.30 6.35 -13.58
N PRO A 62 5.82 6.76 -12.39
CA PRO A 62 6.56 6.59 -11.13
C PRO A 62 7.01 5.14 -10.88
N THR A 63 8.13 4.97 -10.18
CA THR A 63 8.75 3.65 -9.94
C THR A 63 7.89 2.68 -9.14
N ASP A 64 6.96 3.19 -8.34
CA ASP A 64 6.05 2.40 -7.50
C ASP A 64 4.61 2.40 -8.04
N PHE A 65 4.47 2.50 -9.37
CA PHE A 65 3.16 2.53 -10.00
C PHE A 65 2.58 1.12 -10.16
N LEU A 66 1.46 0.89 -9.49
CA LEU A 66 0.66 -0.33 -9.62
C LEU A 66 -0.40 -0.20 -10.71
N GLU A 67 -1.28 0.79 -10.58
CA GLU A 67 -2.38 1.04 -11.50
C GLU A 67 -2.79 2.51 -11.44
N TRP A 68 -3.49 2.95 -12.47
CA TRP A 68 -4.08 4.29 -12.52
C TRP A 68 -5.55 4.22 -12.08
N ARG A 69 -5.96 5.12 -11.18
CA ARG A 69 -7.38 5.29 -10.82
C ARG A 69 -8.13 6.20 -11.79
N ALA A 70 -7.50 7.31 -12.15
CA ALA A 70 -8.03 8.28 -13.11
C ALA A 70 -6.87 9.03 -13.76
N VAL A 71 -6.95 9.25 -15.07
CA VAL A 71 -5.98 10.03 -15.84
C VAL A 71 -6.74 11.08 -16.64
N TYR A 72 -6.22 12.30 -16.63
CA TYR A 72 -6.79 13.45 -17.31
C TYR A 72 -5.73 14.11 -18.20
N ILE A 73 -6.15 14.58 -19.37
CA ILE A 73 -5.36 15.50 -20.18
C ILE A 73 -5.74 16.93 -19.78
N ASN A 74 -4.72 17.73 -19.46
CA ASN A 74 -4.90 19.14 -19.13
C ASN A 74 -4.94 19.99 -20.42
N ASP A 75 -6.05 19.88 -21.15
CA ASP A 75 -6.42 20.79 -22.25
C ASP A 75 -7.55 21.71 -21.75
N SER A 76 -8.10 22.56 -22.62
CA SER A 76 -9.20 23.50 -22.30
C SER A 76 -10.43 22.80 -21.69
N VAL A 77 -10.54 21.48 -21.83
CA VAL A 77 -11.50 20.60 -21.15
C VAL A 77 -10.77 19.33 -20.66
N ALA A 78 -11.03 18.90 -19.43
CA ALA A 78 -10.46 17.66 -18.90
C ALA A 78 -11.21 16.45 -19.49
N TYR A 79 -10.51 15.63 -20.27
CA TYR A 79 -11.04 14.37 -20.81
C TYR A 79 -10.54 13.19 -19.97
N ARG A 80 -11.45 12.27 -19.61
CA ARG A 80 -11.08 10.99 -19.00
C ARG A 80 -10.56 10.05 -20.09
N LEU A 81 -9.41 9.45 -19.85
CA LEU A 81 -8.81 8.51 -20.80
C LEU A 81 -9.38 7.09 -20.62
N GLU A 82 -9.64 6.44 -21.75
CA GLU A 82 -10.05 5.03 -21.82
C GLU A 82 -8.93 4.19 -22.47
N PRO A 83 -8.78 2.91 -22.07
CA PRO A 83 -7.79 2.04 -22.68
C PRO A 83 -8.11 1.83 -24.17
N LYS A 84 -7.08 1.92 -25.00
CA LYS A 84 -7.19 1.64 -26.44
C LYS A 84 -7.45 0.14 -26.62
N THR A 85 -8.62 -0.21 -27.16
CA THR A 85 -8.97 -1.58 -27.58
C THR A 85 -8.08 -2.11 -28.69
#